data_AF-A0AA35TSN8-F1
#
_entry.id   AF-A0AA35TSN8-F1
#
_cell.length_a   1.000
_cell.length_b   1.000
_cell.length_c   1.000
_cell.angle_alpha   90.00
_cell.angle_beta   90.00
_cell.angle_gamma   90.00
#
_symmetry.space_group_name_H-M   'P 1'
#
loop_
_entity.id
_entity.type
_entity.pdbx_description
1 polymer ?
#
loop_
_entity_poly.entity_id
_entity_poly.type
_entity_poly.pdbx_seq_one_letter_code
_entity_poly.pdbx_strand_id
1 'polypeptide(L)'
;MLAALASSCWVTTLTRYGKPFNPLLGETYEMVHQEGGFCVVSEQVSHHPPITALHVESDRWVFWEEYKLDIKFRGQWVKVLPTGLVHFMTKDDGYHYSWNKPHSTIHNVLFGTLWADHEGDVVVTCHSTGEKAVVHFVPYSKAKERYRELHGNVFDEKGEVRLFKYCTTTTYQWKHKHTNENTKIITTY
;
A
#
# COMPACT_ATOMS: atom_id res chain seq x y z
N MET A 1 7.90 -1.40 -10.86
CA MET A 1 7.26 -2.59 -10.25
C MET A 1 6.88 -2.37 -8.80
N LEU A 2 7.77 -1.87 -7.93
CA LEU A 2 7.45 -1.63 -6.51
C LEU A 2 6.27 -0.68 -6.25
N ALA A 3 6.09 0.36 -7.06
CA ALA A 3 4.88 1.19 -6.98
C ALA A 3 3.58 0.41 -7.23
N ALA A 4 3.61 -0.63 -8.06
CA ALA A 4 2.45 -1.51 -8.26
C ALA A 4 2.25 -2.44 -7.05
N LEU A 5 3.33 -3.01 -6.49
CA LEU A 5 3.29 -3.80 -5.26
C LEU A 5 2.69 -2.98 -4.10
N ALA A 6 3.24 -1.78 -3.84
CA ALA A 6 2.79 -0.86 -2.80
C ALA A 6 1.29 -0.48 -2.92
N SER A 7 0.78 -0.43 -4.15
CA SER A 7 -0.64 -0.12 -4.41
C SER A 7 -1.55 -1.34 -4.31
N SER A 8 -1.05 -2.53 -4.67
CA SER A 8 -1.85 -3.75 -4.78
C SER A 8 -2.44 -4.24 -3.46
N CYS A 9 -1.76 -3.99 -2.33
CA CYS A 9 -2.21 -4.43 -1.00
C CYS A 9 -3.61 -3.89 -0.62
N TRP A 10 -4.00 -2.74 -1.19
CA TRP A 10 -5.26 -2.05 -0.90
C TRP A 10 -6.44 -2.51 -1.76
N VAL A 11 -6.21 -3.39 -2.73
CA VAL A 11 -7.31 -3.97 -3.53
C VAL A 11 -8.14 -4.91 -2.66
N THR A 12 -7.49 -5.67 -1.77
CA THR A 12 -8.16 -6.67 -0.94
C THR A 12 -8.99 -6.09 0.21
N THR A 13 -8.78 -4.82 0.56
CA THR A 13 -9.55 -4.11 1.59
C THR A 13 -10.90 -3.62 1.10
N LEU A 14 -11.13 -3.64 -0.23
CA LEU A 14 -12.39 -3.19 -0.84
C LEU A 14 -13.57 -4.12 -0.59
N THR A 15 -13.36 -5.30 -0.01
CA THR A 15 -14.43 -6.28 0.30
C THR A 15 -14.40 -6.75 1.75
N ARG A 16 -13.41 -6.30 2.55
CA ARG A 16 -13.20 -6.73 3.94
C ARG A 16 -13.31 -5.55 4.89
N TYR A 17 -14.53 -5.25 5.31
CA TYR A 17 -14.84 -4.11 6.19
C TYR A 17 -14.91 -4.47 7.68
N GLY A 18 -14.72 -5.75 8.02
CA GLY A 18 -14.75 -6.22 9.40
C GLY A 18 -13.56 -5.67 10.20
N LYS A 19 -13.81 -5.26 11.44
CA LYS A 19 -12.75 -4.88 12.38
C LYS A 19 -11.93 -6.14 12.70
N PRO A 20 -10.60 -6.16 12.47
CA PRO A 20 -9.76 -7.27 12.90
C PRO A 20 -9.72 -7.35 14.43
N PHE A 21 -9.33 -8.51 14.96
CA PHE A 21 -9.02 -8.61 16.38
C PHE A 21 -7.87 -7.66 16.72
N ASN A 22 -7.96 -7.02 17.89
CA ASN A 22 -6.85 -6.24 18.44
C ASN A 22 -5.92 -7.23 19.15
N PRO A 23 -4.70 -7.48 18.67
CA PRO A 23 -3.82 -8.49 19.27
C PRO A 23 -3.45 -8.13 20.71
N LEU A 24 -3.19 -9.15 21.53
CA LEU A 24 -2.63 -8.96 22.86
C LEU A 24 -1.18 -8.49 22.78
N LEU A 25 -0.70 -7.76 23.78
CA LEU A 25 0.72 -7.38 23.85
C LEU A 25 1.59 -8.65 23.87
N GLY A 26 2.56 -8.72 22.96
CA GLY A 26 3.42 -9.90 22.77
C GLY A 26 2.77 -11.04 21.99
N GLU A 27 1.54 -10.89 21.49
CA GLU A 27 0.94 -11.87 20.58
C GLU A 27 1.73 -11.93 19.28
N THR A 28 2.02 -13.15 18.83
CA THR A 28 2.82 -13.41 17.64
C THR A 28 2.03 -14.15 16.57
N TYR A 29 2.39 -13.92 15.32
CA TYR A 29 1.92 -14.70 14.17
C TYR A 29 3.12 -15.06 13.27
N GLU A 30 3.13 -16.30 12.77
CA GLU A 30 4.15 -16.79 11.84
C GLU A 30 3.49 -17.51 10.66
N MET A 31 4.11 -17.41 9.49
CA MET A 31 3.66 -18.10 8.28
C MET A 31 4.86 -18.48 7.41
N VAL A 32 4.88 -19.71 6.91
CA VAL A 32 5.78 -20.13 5.82
C VAL A 32 4.94 -20.25 4.55
N HIS A 33 5.24 -19.44 3.54
CA HIS A 33 4.57 -19.50 2.25
C HIS A 33 5.49 -20.13 1.20
N GLN A 34 5.43 -21.47 1.10
CA GLN A 34 6.32 -22.26 0.25
C GLN A 34 6.24 -21.87 -1.23
N GLU A 35 5.04 -21.67 -1.76
CA GLU A 35 4.84 -21.32 -3.19
C GLU A 35 5.45 -19.96 -3.56
N GLY A 36 5.35 -18.96 -2.67
CA GLY A 36 5.98 -17.66 -2.88
C GLY A 36 7.42 -17.54 -2.35
N GLY A 37 7.93 -18.56 -1.66
CA GLY A 37 9.32 -18.64 -1.20
C GLY A 37 9.69 -17.62 -0.11
N PHE A 38 8.80 -17.35 0.83
CA PHE A 38 9.08 -16.43 1.94
C PHE A 38 8.45 -16.88 3.27
N CYS A 39 9.01 -16.38 4.37
CA CYS A 39 8.52 -16.58 5.73
C CYS A 39 8.15 -15.24 6.35
N VAL A 40 7.09 -15.22 7.16
CA VAL A 40 6.57 -14.04 7.87
C VAL A 40 6.67 -14.29 9.37
N VAL A 41 7.09 -13.28 10.11
CA VAL A 41 6.91 -13.17 11.56
C VAL A 41 6.34 -11.80 11.87
N SER A 42 5.37 -11.74 12.78
CA SER A 42 4.88 -10.48 13.32
C SER A 42 4.58 -10.59 14.81
N GLU A 43 4.76 -9.49 15.53
CA GLU A 43 4.52 -9.38 16.96
C GLU A 43 3.81 -8.07 17.29
N GLN A 44 2.83 -8.12 18.19
CA GLN A 44 2.24 -6.93 18.79
C GLN A 44 3.20 -6.35 19.84
N VAL A 45 4.08 -5.45 19.42
CA VAL A 45 5.16 -4.89 20.25
C VAL A 45 4.72 -3.76 21.19
N SER A 46 3.52 -3.21 20.98
CA SER A 46 2.95 -2.18 21.88
C SER A 46 1.43 -2.26 21.91
N HIS A 47 0.83 -1.90 23.05
CA HIS A 47 -0.62 -1.82 23.24
C HIS A 47 -1.15 -0.38 23.40
N HIS A 48 -0.31 0.55 23.88
CA HIS A 48 -0.68 1.96 24.06
C HIS A 48 0.44 2.90 23.58
N PRO A 49 0.43 3.29 22.28
CA PRO A 49 -0.55 2.94 21.25
C PRO A 49 -0.39 1.50 20.73
N PRO A 50 -1.41 0.88 20.12
CA PRO A 50 -1.28 -0.42 19.47
C PRO A 50 -0.31 -0.35 18.28
N ILE A 51 0.73 -1.18 18.30
CA ILE A 51 1.73 -1.29 17.24
C ILE A 51 2.06 -2.76 17.01
N THR A 52 2.00 -3.19 15.75
CA THR A 52 2.47 -4.50 15.31
C THR A 52 3.74 -4.32 14.48
N ALA A 53 4.80 -5.02 14.82
CA ALA A 53 5.99 -5.14 13.98
C ALA A 53 5.86 -6.37 13.10
N LEU A 54 6.25 -6.27 11.82
CA LEU A 54 6.18 -7.37 10.87
C LEU A 54 7.49 -7.44 10.08
N HIS A 55 8.02 -8.66 9.94
CA HIS A 55 9.21 -8.98 9.16
C HIS A 55 8.91 -10.15 8.23
N VAL A 56 9.33 -10.02 6.97
CA VAL A 56 9.20 -11.04 5.94
C VAL A 56 10.55 -11.25 5.29
N GLU A 57 10.99 -12.50 5.26
CA GLU A 57 12.26 -12.91 4.72
C GLU A 57 12.05 -13.87 3.55
N SER A 58 12.73 -13.61 2.43
CA SER A 58 12.90 -14.57 1.33
C SER A 58 14.40 -14.72 1.02
N ASP A 59 14.75 -15.64 0.12
CA ASP A 59 16.15 -15.77 -0.33
C ASP A 59 16.67 -14.53 -1.08
N ARG A 60 15.78 -13.73 -1.70
CA ARG A 60 16.18 -12.62 -2.59
C ARG A 60 15.83 -11.22 -2.08
N TRP A 61 14.96 -11.12 -1.11
CA TRP A 61 14.46 -9.85 -0.60
C TRP A 61 14.02 -9.95 0.86
N VAL A 62 14.00 -8.80 1.52
CA VAL A 62 13.49 -8.60 2.86
C VAL A 62 12.43 -7.51 2.82
N PHE A 63 11.33 -7.71 3.53
CA PHE A 63 10.26 -6.73 3.69
C PHE A 63 9.96 -6.58 5.17
N TRP A 64 9.80 -5.35 5.65
CA TRP A 64 9.41 -5.13 7.03
C TRP A 64 8.60 -3.86 7.17
N GLU A 65 7.76 -3.82 8.19
CA GLU A 65 6.98 -2.65 8.52
C GLU A 65 6.66 -2.56 10.01
N GLU A 66 6.41 -1.33 10.43
CA GLU A 66 5.60 -1.04 11.60
C GLU A 66 4.18 -0.78 11.13
N TYR A 67 3.21 -1.44 11.76
CA TYR A 67 1.80 -1.22 11.52
C TYR A 67 1.15 -0.58 12.76
N LYS A 68 0.82 0.70 12.62
CA LYS A 68 0.12 1.50 13.62
C LYS A 68 -1.01 2.26 12.96
N LEU A 69 -2.20 2.23 13.56
CA LEU A 69 -3.39 2.89 13.03
C LEU A 69 -3.85 4.03 13.96
N ASP A 70 -4.07 5.21 13.39
CA ASP A 70 -4.95 6.22 13.99
C ASP A 70 -6.35 6.09 13.37
N ILE A 71 -7.40 6.16 14.21
CA ILE A 71 -8.79 5.92 13.79
C ILE A 71 -9.64 7.12 14.20
N LYS A 72 -10.32 7.71 13.22
CA LYS A 72 -11.24 8.84 13.41
C LYS A 72 -12.65 8.45 13.03
N PHE A 73 -13.51 8.33 14.02
CA PHE A 73 -14.95 8.13 13.82
C PHE A 73 -15.67 9.47 13.72
N ARG A 74 -16.52 9.64 12.70
CA ARG A 74 -17.39 10.82 12.53
C ARG A 74 -18.79 10.42 12.10
N GLY A 75 -19.51 9.74 13.00
CA GLY A 75 -20.91 9.38 12.80
C GLY A 75 -21.09 8.35 11.69
N GLN A 76 -21.27 8.80 10.46
CA GLN A 76 -21.54 7.92 9.31
C GLN A 76 -20.28 7.29 8.70
N TRP A 77 -19.08 7.68 9.12
CA TRP A 77 -17.84 7.11 8.60
C TRP A 77 -16.74 6.95 9.64
N VAL A 78 -15.83 6.02 9.37
CA VAL A 78 -14.57 5.80 10.08
C VAL A 78 -13.43 6.04 9.11
N LYS A 79 -12.49 6.90 9.48
CA LYS A 79 -11.24 7.10 8.75
C LYS A 79 -10.10 6.37 9.46
N VAL A 80 -9.41 5.53 8.71
CA VAL A 80 -8.25 4.73 9.14
C VAL A 80 -7.00 5.34 8.55
N LEU A 81 -6.08 5.73 9.42
CA LEU A 81 -4.86 6.46 9.11
C LEU A 81 -3.67 5.58 9.52
N PRO A 82 -3.19 4.70 8.63
CA PRO A 82 -1.99 3.96 8.89
C PRO A 82 -0.78 4.90 8.97
N THR A 83 0.07 4.65 9.95
CA THR A 83 1.32 5.36 10.20
C THR A 83 2.49 4.38 10.13
N GLY A 84 3.70 4.91 10.04
CA GLY A 84 4.91 4.11 9.77
C GLY A 84 5.12 3.86 8.28
N LEU A 85 6.37 3.59 7.93
CA LEU A 85 6.76 3.23 6.57
C LEU A 85 6.78 1.71 6.41
N VAL A 86 6.54 1.29 5.18
CA VAL A 86 6.91 -0.04 4.71
C VAL A 86 8.30 0.05 4.11
N HIS A 87 9.10 -0.99 4.32
CA HIS A 87 10.43 -1.11 3.76
C HIS A 87 10.56 -2.40 2.95
N PHE A 88 11.36 -2.32 1.89
CA PHE A 88 11.70 -3.45 1.04
C PHE A 88 13.17 -3.33 0.63
N MET A 89 13.91 -4.42 0.72
CA MET A 89 15.31 -4.48 0.33
C MET A 89 15.56 -5.72 -0.51
N THR A 90 16.18 -5.54 -1.66
CA THR A 90 16.71 -6.64 -2.47
C THR A 90 18.07 -7.04 -1.95
N LYS A 91 18.33 -8.36 -1.85
CA LYS A 91 19.58 -8.89 -1.31
C LYS A 91 20.68 -8.96 -2.37
N ASP A 92 20.30 -9.21 -3.62
CA ASP A 92 21.24 -9.43 -4.72
C ASP A 92 22.02 -8.15 -5.07
N ASP A 93 21.36 -7.00 -5.05
CA ASP A 93 21.93 -5.69 -5.43
C ASP A 93 21.88 -4.64 -4.31
N GLY A 94 21.27 -4.97 -3.15
CA GLY A 94 21.26 -4.11 -1.96
C GLY A 94 20.36 -2.88 -2.07
N TYR A 95 19.44 -2.83 -3.03
CA TYR A 95 18.57 -1.66 -3.19
C TYR A 95 17.54 -1.57 -2.06
N HIS A 96 17.50 -0.43 -1.38
CA HIS A 96 16.55 -0.17 -0.30
C HIS A 96 15.46 0.78 -0.74
N TYR A 97 14.21 0.38 -0.49
CA TYR A 97 13.02 1.15 -0.79
C TYR A 97 12.17 1.34 0.45
N SER A 98 11.46 2.46 0.51
CA SER A 98 10.38 2.64 1.49
C SER A 98 9.19 3.39 0.91
N TRP A 99 8.00 3.15 1.47
CA TRP A 99 6.80 3.90 1.13
C TRP A 99 5.84 4.08 2.30
N ASN A 100 5.04 5.14 2.23
CA ASN A 100 3.92 5.37 3.12
C ASN A 100 2.65 4.66 2.61
N LYS A 101 1.62 4.63 3.45
CA LYS A 101 0.34 3.97 3.17
C LYS A 101 -0.75 5.02 2.87
N PRO A 102 -1.73 4.75 1.99
CA PRO A 102 -2.87 5.63 1.79
C PRO A 102 -3.80 5.60 3.00
N HIS A 103 -4.63 6.63 3.14
CA HIS A 103 -5.71 6.63 4.13
C HIS A 103 -6.90 5.87 3.59
N SER A 104 -7.68 5.26 4.48
CA SER A 104 -8.92 4.57 4.11
C SER A 104 -10.11 5.20 4.81
N THR A 105 -11.24 5.34 4.12
CA THR A 105 -12.50 5.74 4.73
C THR A 105 -13.52 4.62 4.53
N ILE A 106 -14.10 4.16 5.64
CA ILE A 106 -15.22 3.21 5.65
C ILE A 106 -16.48 4.03 5.89
N HIS A 107 -17.38 4.01 4.92
CA HIS A 107 -18.62 4.79 4.91
C HIS A 107 -19.81 3.94 5.33
N ASN A 108 -20.91 4.61 5.71
CA ASN A 108 -22.18 4.00 6.08
C ASN A 108 -22.08 3.05 7.29
N VAL A 109 -21.22 3.37 8.26
CA VAL A 109 -20.96 2.50 9.42
C VAL A 109 -22.15 2.38 10.40
N LEU A 110 -23.14 3.27 10.29
CA LEU A 110 -24.37 3.22 11.08
C LEU A 110 -25.60 2.82 10.25
N PHE A 111 -25.75 3.37 9.04
CA PHE A 111 -26.92 3.12 8.18
C PHE A 111 -26.53 2.95 6.70
N GLY A 112 -27.13 1.95 6.05
CA GLY A 112 -26.92 1.65 4.63
C GLY A 112 -25.85 0.60 4.38
N THR A 113 -25.46 0.43 3.12
CA THR A 113 -24.44 -0.55 2.72
C THR A 113 -23.04 0.01 2.95
N LEU A 114 -22.23 -0.70 3.73
CA LEU A 114 -20.82 -0.39 3.93
C LEU A 114 -20.07 -0.37 2.60
N TRP A 115 -19.22 0.64 2.43
CA TRP A 115 -18.25 0.68 1.35
C TRP A 115 -17.00 1.40 1.83
N ALA A 116 -15.87 1.08 1.20
CA ALA A 116 -14.60 1.74 1.49
C ALA A 116 -14.00 2.37 0.23
N ASP A 117 -13.26 3.44 0.45
CA ASP A 117 -12.33 4.02 -0.51
C ASP A 117 -10.99 4.38 0.16
N HIS A 118 -10.00 4.61 -0.70
CA HIS A 118 -8.64 4.94 -0.32
C HIS A 118 -8.27 6.28 -0.94
N GLU A 119 -7.52 7.11 -0.21
CA GLU A 119 -7.11 8.42 -0.66
C GLU A 119 -5.70 8.79 -0.21
N GLY A 120 -5.11 9.74 -0.94
CA GLY A 120 -3.79 10.30 -0.66
C GLY A 120 -2.69 9.72 -1.53
N ASP A 121 -1.49 10.23 -1.32
CA ASP A 121 -0.33 9.89 -2.14
C ASP A 121 0.48 8.79 -1.46
N VAL A 122 0.79 7.74 -2.21
CA VAL A 122 1.79 6.73 -1.84
C VAL A 122 3.08 7.05 -2.56
N VAL A 123 4.12 7.37 -1.81
CA VAL A 123 5.43 7.74 -2.33
C VAL A 123 6.41 6.62 -2.07
N VAL A 124 6.78 5.89 -3.12
CA VAL A 124 7.87 4.92 -3.06
C VAL A 124 9.18 5.63 -3.35
N THR A 125 10.11 5.58 -2.42
CA THR A 125 11.46 6.15 -2.57
C THR A 125 12.47 5.02 -2.64
N CYS A 126 13.35 5.06 -3.63
CA CYS A 126 14.58 4.27 -3.66
C CYS A 126 15.68 5.06 -2.95
N HIS A 127 16.15 4.57 -1.80
CA HIS A 127 17.22 5.22 -1.04
C HIS A 127 18.59 5.05 -1.69
N SER A 128 18.77 4.00 -2.49
CA SER A 128 20.03 3.72 -3.18
C SER A 128 20.26 4.61 -4.41
N THR A 129 19.20 5.09 -5.07
CA THR A 129 19.31 5.93 -6.30
C THR A 129 18.65 7.29 -6.20
N GLY A 130 17.86 7.56 -5.16
CA GLY A 130 17.09 8.80 -5.02
C GLY A 130 15.84 8.90 -5.91
N GLU A 131 15.60 7.91 -6.78
CA GLU A 131 14.40 7.84 -7.62
C GLU A 131 13.13 7.68 -6.78
N LYS A 132 12.02 8.24 -7.27
CA LYS A 132 10.73 8.22 -6.58
C LYS A 132 9.60 7.83 -7.51
N ALA A 133 8.65 7.07 -7.01
CA ALA A 133 7.36 6.86 -7.67
C ALA A 133 6.24 7.37 -6.77
N VAL A 134 5.37 8.22 -7.30
CA VAL A 134 4.20 8.74 -6.59
C VAL A 134 2.96 8.13 -7.20
N VAL A 135 2.11 7.51 -6.38
CA VAL A 135 0.81 6.97 -6.76
C VAL A 135 -0.29 7.74 -6.01
N HIS A 136 -1.14 8.42 -6.74
CA HIS A 136 -2.25 9.20 -6.23
C HIS A 136 -3.52 8.34 -6.15
N PHE A 137 -4.01 8.11 -4.93
CA PHE A 137 -5.30 7.48 -4.67
C PHE A 137 -6.40 8.54 -4.70
N VAL A 138 -7.25 8.47 -5.73
CA VAL A 138 -8.36 9.42 -5.90
C VAL A 138 -9.58 8.92 -5.12
N PRO A 139 -10.11 9.68 -4.15
CA PRO A 139 -11.29 9.27 -3.40
C PRO A 139 -12.49 9.09 -4.32
N TYR A 140 -13.40 8.21 -3.93
CA TYR A 140 -14.62 7.99 -4.69
C TYR A 140 -15.46 9.27 -4.70
N SER A 141 -15.95 9.64 -5.88
CA SER A 141 -16.85 10.77 -6.01
C SER A 141 -18.00 10.43 -6.94
N LYS A 142 -19.19 10.20 -6.35
CA LYS A 142 -20.42 9.96 -7.11
C LYS A 142 -20.76 11.11 -8.05
N ALA A 143 -20.48 12.36 -7.65
CA ALA A 143 -20.72 13.55 -8.45
C ALA A 143 -19.80 13.69 -9.67
N LYS A 144 -18.60 13.10 -9.64
CA LYS A 144 -17.62 13.14 -10.74
C LYS A 144 -17.59 11.84 -11.57
N GLU A 145 -18.44 10.87 -11.24
CA GLU A 145 -18.44 9.52 -11.82
C GLU A 145 -17.07 8.82 -11.80
N ARG A 146 -16.18 9.22 -10.89
CA ARG A 146 -14.83 8.63 -10.77
C ARG A 146 -14.88 7.44 -9.85
N TYR A 147 -14.59 6.27 -10.40
CA TYR A 147 -14.56 5.03 -9.62
C TYR A 147 -13.11 4.59 -9.38
N ARG A 148 -12.63 4.83 -8.15
CA ARG A 148 -11.41 4.22 -7.60
C ARG A 148 -10.20 4.32 -8.55
N GLU A 149 -9.90 5.53 -8.99
CA GLU A 149 -8.80 5.82 -9.91
C GLU A 149 -7.44 5.91 -9.18
N LEU A 150 -6.39 5.45 -9.87
CA LEU A 150 -5.00 5.59 -9.44
C LEU A 150 -4.19 6.26 -10.54
N HIS A 151 -3.46 7.32 -10.18
CA HIS A 151 -2.58 8.05 -11.12
C HIS A 151 -1.16 7.89 -10.62
N GLY A 152 -0.19 7.68 -11.51
CA GLY A 152 1.18 7.38 -11.09
C GLY A 152 2.22 8.14 -11.90
N ASN A 153 3.27 8.63 -11.23
CA ASN A 153 4.42 9.25 -11.87
C ASN A 153 5.70 8.65 -11.30
N VAL A 154 6.71 8.43 -12.13
CA VAL A 154 8.06 8.07 -11.68
C VAL A 154 9.00 9.21 -12.01
N PHE A 155 9.73 9.65 -11.00
CA PHE A 155 10.68 10.74 -11.00
C PHE A 155 12.08 10.16 -10.79
N ASP A 156 13.06 10.74 -11.47
CA ASP A 156 14.44 10.46 -11.17
C ASP A 156 14.99 11.27 -10.00
N GLU A 157 16.27 11.10 -9.72
CA GLU A 157 16.98 11.81 -8.64
C GLU A 157 16.91 13.35 -8.78
N LYS A 158 16.70 13.87 -10.00
CA LYS A 158 16.61 15.31 -10.30
C LYS A 158 15.17 15.82 -10.23
N GLY A 159 14.20 14.93 -10.00
CA GLY A 159 12.78 15.25 -10.02
C GLY A 159 12.16 15.28 -11.41
N GLU A 160 12.86 14.80 -12.44
CA GLU A 160 12.34 14.75 -13.79
C GLU A 160 11.47 13.52 -14.00
N VAL A 161 10.30 13.72 -14.61
CA VAL A 161 9.35 12.61 -14.86
C VAL A 161 9.89 11.70 -15.95
N ARG A 162 10.16 10.43 -15.60
CA ARG A 162 10.56 9.35 -16.50
C ARG A 162 9.36 8.54 -17.02
N LEU A 163 8.34 8.31 -16.19
CA LEU A 163 7.16 7.50 -16.53
C LEU A 163 5.86 8.19 -16.09
N PHE A 164 4.82 8.08 -16.91
CA PHE A 164 3.45 8.49 -16.56
C PHE A 164 2.53 7.27 -16.54
N LYS A 165 1.57 7.25 -15.61
CA LYS A 165 0.58 6.19 -15.46
C LYS A 165 -0.81 6.74 -15.21
N TYR A 166 -1.75 6.12 -15.91
CA TYR A 166 -3.18 6.17 -15.63
C TYR A 166 -3.63 4.74 -15.32
N CYS A 167 -4.36 4.53 -14.22
CA CYS A 167 -4.79 3.21 -13.77
C CYS A 167 -6.21 3.25 -13.20
N THR A 168 -7.00 2.24 -13.58
CA THR A 168 -8.28 1.91 -12.95
C THR A 168 -8.11 0.61 -12.14
N THR A 169 -9.05 0.34 -11.23
CA THR A 169 -9.00 -0.69 -10.18
C THR A 169 -8.63 -2.13 -10.57
N THR A 170 -8.61 -2.48 -11.86
CA THR A 170 -8.42 -3.86 -12.33
C THR A 170 -7.19 -4.07 -13.20
N THR A 171 -6.47 -3.03 -13.63
CA THR A 171 -5.31 -3.21 -14.54
C THR A 171 -4.24 -2.15 -14.30
N TYR A 172 -3.01 -2.57 -13.94
CA TYR A 172 -1.87 -1.67 -13.87
C TYR A 172 -1.13 -1.60 -15.21
N GLN A 173 -1.05 -0.42 -15.83
CA GLN A 173 -0.20 -0.18 -17.00
C GLN A 173 0.71 1.02 -16.74
N TRP A 174 2.01 0.90 -17.04
CA TRP A 174 2.96 2.00 -17.03
C TRP A 174 3.36 2.32 -18.46
N LYS A 175 3.43 3.62 -18.81
CA LYS A 175 3.91 4.09 -20.11
C LYS A 175 5.20 4.87 -19.95
N HIS A 176 6.18 4.54 -20.78
CA HIS A 176 7.45 5.26 -20.80
C HIS A 176 7.31 6.59 -21.55
N LYS A 177 7.70 7.71 -20.92
CA LYS A 177 7.54 9.06 -21.49
C LYS A 177 8.28 9.24 -22.82
N HIS A 178 9.43 8.58 -22.97
CA HIS A 178 10.32 8.76 -24.13
C HIS A 178 10.25 7.64 -25.17
N THR A 179 9.73 6.45 -24.83
CA THR A 179 9.77 5.30 -25.75
C THR A 179 8.38 4.81 -26.16
N ASN A 180 7.29 5.33 -25.55
CA ASN A 180 5.92 4.84 -25.75
C ASN A 180 5.73 3.34 -25.48
N GLU A 181 6.70 2.67 -24.87
CA GLU A 181 6.61 1.26 -24.49
C GLU A 181 5.66 1.09 -23.31
N ASN A 182 4.80 0.07 -23.40
CA ASN A 182 3.85 -0.30 -22.36
C ASN A 182 4.46 -1.39 -21.47
N THR A 183 4.63 -1.12 -20.19
CA THR A 183 4.84 -2.18 -19.19
C THR A 183 3.50 -2.51 -18.55
N LYS A 184 2.88 -3.61 -18.98
CA LYS A 184 1.68 -4.15 -18.35
C LYS A 184 2.09 -4.88 -17.07
N ILE A 185 1.56 -4.46 -15.92
CA ILE A 185 1.74 -5.16 -14.64
C ILE A 185 0.38 -5.66 -14.19
N ILE A 186 0.38 -6.90 -13.71
CA ILE A 186 -0.74 -7.84 -13.58
C ILE A 186 -2.01 -7.28 -12.91
N THR A 187 -3.16 -7.80 -13.36
CA THR A 187 -4.50 -7.71 -12.76
C THR A 187 -4.54 -8.42 -11.40
N THR A 188 -4.85 -7.70 -10.33
CA THR A 188 -5.25 -8.34 -9.05
C THR A 188 -6.71 -8.76 -9.16
N TYR A 189 -6.99 -10.06 -9.03
CA TYR A 189 -8.34 -10.65 -8.97
C TYR A 189 -8.99 -10.42 -7.61
#